data_AF-A0A2M7R0P5-F1
#
_entry.id   AF-A0A2M7R0P5-F1
#
_cell.length_a   1.000
_cell.length_b   1.000
_cell.length_c   1.000
_cell.angle_alpha   90.00
_cell.angle_beta   90.00
_cell.angle_gamma   90.00
#
_symmetry.space_group_name_H-M   'P 1'
#
loop_
_entity.id
_entity.type
_entity.pdbx_description
1 polymer ?
#
loop_
_entity_poly.entity_id
_entity_poly.type
_entity_poly.pdbx_seq_one_letter_code
_entity_poly.pdbx_strand_id
1 'polypeptide(L)'
;MATQIILDTDILSAVMRKNPVAISKARHYLAEHGQFIFSVITRYEILRGLKAKGATKQAMIFDRFCAKNVILPLTDEIIVMAAEIYADLSKRGELIADADILIAASALVRGLGIVTNNEEHFKRIQNLHVENWLK
;
A
#
# COMPACT_ATOMS: atom_id res chain seq x y z
N MET A 1 -12.29 -17.83 0.01
CA MET A 1 -10.88 -17.52 0.32
C MET A 1 -10.84 -16.04 0.61
N ALA A 2 -10.25 -15.58 1.72
CA ALA A 2 -10.19 -14.14 1.95
C ALA A 2 -9.35 -13.46 0.87
N THR A 3 -9.79 -12.27 0.47
CA THR A 3 -9.11 -11.48 -0.55
C THR A 3 -7.77 -11.01 -0.01
N GLN A 4 -6.68 -11.31 -0.72
CA GLN A 4 -5.37 -10.75 -0.39
C GLN A 4 -5.38 -9.23 -0.60
N ILE A 5 -4.58 -8.51 0.17
CA ILE A 5 -4.58 -7.04 0.20
C ILE A 5 -3.17 -6.48 0.05
N ILE A 6 -3.08 -5.31 -0.58
CA ILE A 6 -1.89 -4.47 -0.60
C ILE A 6 -1.96 -3.45 0.54
N LEU A 7 -0.87 -3.29 1.29
CA LEU A 7 -0.76 -2.25 2.32
C LEU A 7 -0.23 -0.96 1.73
N ASP A 8 -0.96 0.13 1.95
CA ASP A 8 -0.50 1.50 1.73
C ASP A 8 0.60 1.90 2.74
N THR A 9 1.35 2.94 2.42
CA THR A 9 2.52 3.43 3.15
C THR A 9 2.22 3.81 4.59
N ASP A 10 1.07 4.43 4.84
CA ASP A 10 0.64 4.87 6.16
C ASP A 10 0.29 3.70 7.09
N ILE A 11 -0.43 2.70 6.58
CA ILE A 11 -0.80 1.48 7.29
C ILE A 11 0.43 0.64 7.58
N LEU A 12 1.30 0.44 6.57
CA LEU A 12 2.54 -0.30 6.78
C LEU A 12 3.42 0.38 7.82
N SER A 13 3.51 1.72 7.77
CA SER A 13 4.19 2.51 8.79
C SER A 13 3.57 2.34 10.19
N ALA A 14 2.24 2.30 10.30
CA ALA A 14 1.55 2.11 11.57
C ALA A 14 1.80 0.71 12.17
N VAL A 15 1.77 -0.34 11.33
CA VAL A 15 2.14 -1.71 11.71
C VAL A 15 3.59 -1.74 12.22
N MET A 16 4.53 -1.13 11.50
CA MET A 16 5.93 -1.07 11.91
C MET A 16 6.16 -0.29 13.22
N ARG A 17 5.33 0.73 13.48
CA ARG A 17 5.33 1.50 14.75
C ARG A 17 4.58 0.83 15.88
N LYS A 18 4.05 -0.40 15.66
CA LYS A 18 3.28 -1.17 16.62
C LYS A 18 2.02 -0.45 17.11
N ASN A 19 1.33 0.28 16.22
CA ASN A 19 0.01 0.80 16.55
C ASN A 19 -0.92 -0.37 16.97
N PRO A 20 -1.58 -0.32 18.14
CA PRO A 20 -2.33 -1.46 18.68
C PRO A 20 -3.45 -1.96 17.76
N VAL A 21 -4.19 -1.05 17.13
CA VAL A 21 -5.30 -1.37 16.22
C VAL A 21 -4.76 -2.03 14.95
N ALA A 22 -3.76 -1.40 14.34
CA ALA A 22 -3.12 -1.93 13.12
C ALA A 22 -2.50 -3.30 13.36
N ILE A 23 -1.80 -3.50 14.48
CA ILE A 23 -1.17 -4.78 14.83
C ILE A 23 -2.20 -5.89 15.01
N SER A 24 -3.35 -5.59 15.63
CA SER A 24 -4.40 -6.59 15.83
C SER A 24 -4.90 -7.13 14.48
N LYS A 25 -5.26 -6.23 13.56
CA LYS A 25 -5.71 -6.58 12.21
C LYS A 25 -4.61 -7.24 11.39
N ALA A 26 -3.38 -6.71 11.47
CA ALA A 26 -2.22 -7.27 10.78
C ALA A 26 -1.88 -8.69 11.24
N ARG A 27 -2.04 -9.02 12.53
CA ARG A 27 -1.86 -10.39 13.04
C ARG A 27 -2.90 -11.34 12.48
N HIS A 28 -4.16 -10.92 12.41
CA HIS A 28 -5.22 -11.74 11.82
C HIS A 28 -4.93 -12.02 10.35
N TYR A 29 -4.58 -10.98 9.58
CA TYR A 29 -4.19 -11.12 8.19
C TYR A 29 -2.99 -12.06 7.99
N LEU A 30 -1.93 -11.91 8.80
CA LEU A 30 -0.77 -12.79 8.73
C LEU A 30 -1.07 -14.25 9.12
N ALA A 31 -2.03 -14.48 10.02
CA ALA A 31 -2.42 -15.84 10.37
C ALA A 31 -3.08 -16.58 9.20
N GLU A 32 -3.77 -15.86 8.31
CA GLU A 32 -4.40 -16.43 7.12
C GLU A 32 -3.46 -16.46 5.90
N HIS A 33 -2.69 -15.40 5.66
CA HIS A 33 -1.93 -15.22 4.41
C HIS A 33 -0.41 -15.34 4.56
N GLY A 34 0.12 -15.41 5.78
CA GLY A 34 1.54 -15.63 6.08
C GLY A 34 2.48 -14.45 5.82
N GLN A 35 2.18 -13.57 4.86
CA GLN A 35 3.03 -12.45 4.45
C GLN A 35 2.20 -11.21 4.11
N PHE A 36 2.78 -10.03 4.32
CA PHE A 36 2.24 -8.79 3.77
C PHE A 36 2.62 -8.62 2.31
N ILE A 37 1.78 -7.87 1.59
CA ILE A 37 2.01 -7.43 0.22
C ILE A 37 2.02 -5.90 0.23
N PHE A 38 2.99 -5.27 -0.41
CA PHE A 38 3.03 -3.82 -0.62
C PHE A 38 3.76 -3.47 -1.91
N SER A 39 3.55 -2.27 -2.44
CA SER A 39 4.18 -1.84 -3.70
C SER A 39 5.64 -1.44 -3.50
N VAL A 40 6.44 -1.53 -4.57
CA VAL A 40 7.76 -0.88 -4.63
C VAL A 40 7.67 0.63 -4.37
N ILE A 41 6.54 1.27 -4.66
CA ILE A 41 6.27 2.68 -4.32
C ILE A 41 6.24 2.86 -2.80
N THR A 42 5.47 2.03 -2.08
CA THR A 42 5.45 2.02 -0.62
C THR A 42 6.83 1.79 -0.01
N ARG A 43 7.61 0.85 -0.59
CA ARG A 43 9.01 0.65 -0.18
C ARG A 43 9.85 1.92 -0.36
N TYR A 44 9.71 2.57 -1.52
CA TYR A 44 10.43 3.82 -1.82
C TYR A 44 10.07 4.92 -0.82
N GLU A 45 8.79 5.14 -0.52
CA GLU A 45 8.37 6.19 0.40
C GLU A 45 8.90 6.00 1.83
N ILE A 46 8.83 4.77 2.35
CA ILE A 46 9.38 4.45 3.67
C ILE A 46 10.90 4.63 3.67
N LEU A 47 11.61 4.09 2.68
CA LEU A 47 13.07 4.24 2.58
C LEU A 47 13.48 5.71 2.46
N ARG A 48 12.79 6.50 1.64
CA ARG A 48 13.01 7.93 1.47
C ARG A 48 12.88 8.65 2.81
N GLY A 49 11.79 8.40 3.55
CA GLY A 49 11.56 9.00 4.86
C GLY A 49 12.61 8.62 5.90
N LEU A 50 13.04 7.35 5.93
CA LEU A 50 14.08 6.87 6.84
C LEU A 50 15.46 7.47 6.51
N LYS A 51 15.83 7.51 5.22
CA LYS A 51 17.10 8.09 4.76
C LYS A 51 17.17 9.59 5.02
N ALA A 52 16.08 10.32 4.74
CA ALA A 52 16.02 11.77 5.01
C ALA A 52 16.21 12.11 6.49
N LYS A 53 15.81 11.21 7.40
CA LYS A 53 15.97 11.37 8.86
C LYS A 53 17.31 10.85 9.39
N GLY A 54 18.19 10.31 8.54
CA GLY A 54 19.42 9.64 8.99
C GLY A 54 19.16 8.39 9.85
N ALA A 55 17.98 7.78 9.74
CA ALA A 55 17.54 6.67 10.59
C ALA A 55 18.09 5.32 10.11
N THR A 56 19.43 5.18 10.07
CA THR A 56 20.13 4.00 9.48
C THR A 56 19.70 2.68 10.12
N LYS A 57 19.54 2.65 11.46
CA LYS A 57 19.09 1.45 12.18
C LYS A 57 17.69 1.01 11.75
N GLN A 58 16.77 1.96 11.61
CA GLN A 58 15.40 1.70 11.17
C GLN A 58 15.37 1.28 9.69
N ALA A 59 16.22 1.84 8.83
CA ALA A 59 16.35 1.42 7.45
C ALA A 59 16.80 -0.06 7.34
N MET A 60 17.77 -0.50 8.14
CA MET A 60 18.18 -1.91 8.19
C MET A 60 17.09 -2.83 8.73
N ILE A 61 16.28 -2.37 9.69
CA ILE A 61 15.11 -3.12 10.18
C ILE A 61 14.07 -3.25 9.07
N PHE A 62 13.80 -2.16 8.35
CA PHE A 62 12.84 -2.17 7.24
C PHE A 62 13.30 -3.07 6.09
N ASP A 63 14.59 -3.09 5.76
CA ASP A 63 15.10 -3.95 4.69
C ASP A 63 14.96 -5.45 5.04
N ARG A 64 15.24 -5.83 6.30
CA ARG A 64 14.97 -7.19 6.79
C ARG A 64 13.48 -7.53 6.81
N PHE A 65 12.62 -6.54 7.06
CA PHE A 65 11.17 -6.72 6.97
C PHE A 65 10.74 -6.94 5.51
N CYS A 66 11.30 -6.16 4.57
CA CYS A 66 11.09 -6.32 3.13
C CYS A 66 11.46 -7.72 2.64
N ALA A 67 12.59 -8.26 3.09
CA ALA A 67 13.05 -9.61 2.71
C ALA A 67 12.12 -10.76 3.14
N LYS A 68 11.16 -10.51 4.04
CA LYS A 68 10.21 -11.50 4.54
C LYS A 68 8.80 -11.37 3.95
N ASN A 69 8.57 -10.35 3.13
CA ASN A 69 7.24 -10.00 2.62
C ASN A 69 7.29 -9.83 1.09
N VAL A 70 6.13 -9.69 0.46
CA VAL A 70 6.01 -9.56 -0.98
C VAL A 70 6.03 -8.09 -1.37
N ILE A 71 6.94 -7.73 -2.29
CA ILE A 71 7.02 -6.38 -2.85
C ILE A 71 6.65 -6.46 -4.32
N LEU A 72 5.55 -5.81 -4.69
CA LEU A 72 5.08 -5.80 -6.07
C LEU A 72 5.89 -4.79 -6.90
N PRO A 73 6.52 -5.21 -8.01
CA PRO A 73 7.15 -4.29 -8.94
C PRO A 73 6.10 -3.50 -9.72
N LEU A 74 6.49 -2.34 -10.25
CA LEU A 74 5.72 -1.69 -11.30
C LEU A 74 5.99 -2.39 -12.63
N THR A 75 4.94 -2.90 -13.25
CA THR A 75 4.97 -3.49 -14.59
C THR A 75 4.26 -2.58 -15.57
N ASP A 76 4.48 -2.76 -16.86
CA ASP A 76 3.83 -1.97 -17.91
C ASP A 76 2.29 -1.98 -17.77
N GLU A 77 1.71 -3.16 -17.51
CA GLU A 77 0.28 -3.33 -17.19
C GLU A 77 -0.21 -2.44 -16.04
N ILE A 78 0.60 -2.29 -14.98
CA ILE A 78 0.28 -1.41 -13.84
C ILE A 78 0.37 0.05 -14.26
N ILE A 79 1.32 0.42 -15.10
CA ILE A 79 1.47 1.80 -15.61
C ILE A 79 0.30 2.18 -16.50
N VAL A 80 -0.15 1.27 -17.38
CA VAL A 80 -1.34 1.48 -18.23
C VAL A 80 -2.58 1.69 -17.35
N MET A 81 -2.82 0.79 -16.39
CA MET A 81 -3.94 0.93 -15.44
C MET A 81 -3.85 2.24 -14.62
N ALA A 82 -2.65 2.63 -14.18
CA ALA A 82 -2.45 3.90 -13.47
C ALA A 82 -2.80 5.12 -14.33
N ALA A 83 -2.44 5.11 -15.62
CA ALA A 83 -2.78 6.18 -16.55
C ALA A 83 -4.30 6.27 -16.79
N GLU A 84 -4.99 5.13 -16.86
CA GLU A 84 -6.46 5.08 -16.97
C GLU A 84 -7.14 5.66 -15.73
N ILE A 85 -6.69 5.27 -14.53
CA ILE A 85 -7.19 5.81 -13.25
C ILE A 85 -6.95 7.33 -13.19
N TYR A 86 -5.75 7.78 -13.57
CA TYR A 86 -5.43 9.21 -13.60
C TYR A 86 -6.38 9.97 -14.53
N ALA A 87 -6.61 9.47 -15.74
CA ALA A 87 -7.47 10.10 -16.72
C ALA A 87 -8.93 10.22 -16.22
N ASP A 88 -9.46 9.16 -15.59
CA ASP A 88 -10.79 9.18 -14.99
C ASP A 88 -10.90 10.21 -13.85
N LEU A 89 -9.98 10.15 -12.88
CA LEU A 89 -9.98 11.06 -11.73
C LEU A 89 -9.78 12.53 -12.16
N SER A 90 -8.90 12.78 -13.14
CA SER A 90 -8.68 14.10 -13.72
C SER A 90 -9.94 14.66 -14.36
N LYS A 91 -10.64 13.84 -15.16
CA LYS A 91 -11.89 14.24 -15.81
C LYS A 91 -12.99 14.59 -14.81
N ARG A 92 -13.00 13.93 -13.64
CA ARG A 92 -13.98 14.19 -12.56
C ARG A 92 -13.56 15.33 -11.61
N GLY A 93 -12.33 15.87 -11.74
CA GLY A 93 -11.81 16.87 -10.82
C GLY A 93 -11.46 16.31 -9.44
N GLU A 94 -11.19 15.01 -9.34
CA GLU A 94 -11.01 14.26 -8.10
C GLU A 94 -9.61 13.65 -7.98
N LEU A 95 -8.60 14.24 -8.64
CA LEU A 95 -7.22 13.74 -8.62
C LEU A 95 -6.71 13.49 -7.19
N ILE A 96 -5.96 12.41 -7.07
CA ILE A 96 -5.20 12.02 -5.89
C ILE A 96 -3.71 11.97 -6.26
N ALA A 97 -2.83 11.73 -5.30
CA ALA A 97 -1.39 11.69 -5.57
C ALA A 97 -1.03 10.52 -6.51
N ASP A 98 -0.04 10.72 -7.39
CA ASP A 98 0.42 9.67 -8.32
C ASP A 98 0.87 8.39 -7.59
N ALA A 99 1.44 8.53 -6.39
CA ALA A 99 1.82 7.38 -5.56
C ALA A 99 0.58 6.52 -5.20
N ASP A 100 -0.51 7.15 -4.77
CA ASP A 100 -1.78 6.48 -4.46
C ASP A 100 -2.36 5.81 -5.71
N ILE A 101 -2.31 6.50 -6.86
CA ILE A 101 -2.75 5.96 -8.16
C ILE A 101 -1.96 4.70 -8.54
N LEU A 102 -0.63 4.73 -8.41
CA LEU A 102 0.25 3.60 -8.72
C LEU A 102 0.02 2.41 -7.78
N ILE A 103 -0.24 2.66 -6.49
CA ILE A 103 -0.57 1.61 -5.52
C ILE A 103 -1.95 1.02 -5.84
N ALA A 104 -2.96 1.84 -6.12
CA ALA A 104 -4.30 1.38 -6.50
C ALA A 104 -4.28 0.56 -7.80
N ALA A 105 -3.55 1.02 -8.81
CA ALA A 105 -3.35 0.28 -10.06
C ALA A 105 -2.70 -1.07 -9.81
N SER A 106 -1.69 -1.13 -8.92
CA SER A 106 -1.04 -2.37 -8.51
C SER A 106 -2.03 -3.34 -7.86
N ALA A 107 -2.96 -2.83 -7.06
CA ALA A 107 -4.01 -3.62 -6.42
C ALA A 107 -4.97 -4.21 -7.46
N LEU A 108 -5.53 -3.36 -8.34
CA LEU A 108 -6.50 -3.78 -9.36
C LEU A 108 -5.92 -4.81 -10.33
N VAL A 109 -4.72 -4.57 -10.86
CA VAL A 109 -4.04 -5.50 -11.78
C VAL A 109 -3.77 -6.86 -11.13
N ARG A 110 -3.58 -6.91 -9.81
CA ARG A 110 -3.31 -8.16 -9.08
C ARG A 110 -4.56 -8.76 -8.43
N GLY A 111 -5.74 -8.16 -8.62
CA GLY A 111 -6.98 -8.60 -7.98
C GLY A 111 -6.95 -8.52 -6.45
N LEU A 112 -6.23 -7.53 -5.91
CA LEU A 112 -6.07 -7.32 -4.47
C LEU A 112 -6.99 -6.20 -3.97
N GLY A 113 -7.41 -6.28 -2.72
CA GLY A 113 -7.91 -5.11 -1.99
C GLY A 113 -6.77 -4.20 -1.54
N ILE A 114 -7.10 -3.02 -1.03
CA ILE A 114 -6.14 -2.09 -0.44
C ILE A 114 -6.49 -1.79 1.01
N VAL A 115 -5.46 -1.67 1.85
CA VAL A 115 -5.60 -1.13 3.19
C VAL A 115 -4.89 0.20 3.28
N THR A 116 -5.63 1.25 3.64
CA THR A 116 -5.16 2.64 3.71
C THR A 116 -5.87 3.39 4.84
N ASN A 117 -5.27 4.45 5.38
CA ASN A 117 -6.02 5.40 6.21
C ASN A 117 -6.69 6.50 5.39
N ASN A 118 -6.40 6.61 4.09
CA ASN A 118 -6.94 7.62 3.17
C ASN A 118 -8.14 7.08 2.36
N GLU A 119 -9.08 6.41 3.03
CA GLU A 119 -10.20 5.72 2.36
C GLU A 119 -10.95 6.59 1.34
N GLU A 120 -11.15 7.88 1.65
CA GLU A 120 -11.87 8.81 0.79
C GLU A 120 -11.13 9.12 -0.53
N HIS A 121 -9.81 8.90 -0.59
CA HIS A 121 -9.06 8.97 -1.84
C HIS A 121 -9.31 7.71 -2.67
N PHE A 122 -9.11 6.54 -2.07
CA PHE A 122 -9.15 5.27 -2.78
C PHE A 122 -10.57 4.84 -3.18
N LYS A 123 -11.60 5.25 -2.43
CA LYS A 123 -13.01 5.04 -2.79
C LYS A 123 -13.42 5.75 -4.09
N ARG A 124 -12.65 6.74 -4.56
CA ARG A 124 -12.88 7.39 -5.86
C ARG A 124 -12.57 6.45 -7.02
N ILE A 125 -11.80 5.39 -6.79
CA ILE A 125 -11.38 4.44 -7.82
C ILE A 125 -12.40 3.30 -7.86
N GLN A 126 -13.02 3.10 -9.02
CA GLN A 126 -14.04 2.07 -9.20
C GLN A 126 -13.45 0.65 -9.05
N ASN A 127 -14.26 -0.27 -8.54
CA ASN A 127 -13.91 -1.70 -8.35
C ASN A 127 -12.75 -1.98 -7.38
N LEU A 128 -12.30 -0.98 -6.62
CA LEU A 128 -11.26 -1.16 -5.61
C LEU A 128 -11.90 -1.47 -4.24
N HIS A 129 -11.59 -2.64 -3.69
CA HIS A 129 -11.97 -2.98 -2.30
C HIS A 129 -11.04 -2.24 -1.33
N VAL A 130 -11.61 -1.42 -0.45
CA VAL A 130 -10.85 -0.55 0.47
C VAL A 130 -11.16 -0.91 1.92
N GLU A 131 -10.12 -1.11 2.71
CA GLU A 131 -10.20 -1.29 4.16
C GLU A 131 -9.33 -0.28 4.90
N ASN A 132 -9.62 -0.08 6.18
CA ASN A 132 -8.82 0.74 7.06
C ASN A 132 -8.46 -0.03 8.35
N TRP A 133 -7.17 -0.13 8.63
CA TRP A 133 -6.65 -0.84 9.80
C TRP A 133 -6.33 0.05 11.01
N LEU A 134 -6.67 1.33 10.94
CA LEU A 134 -6.58 2.28 12.06
C LEU A 134 -7.93 2.60 12.69
N LYS A 135 -9.01 2.05 12.13
CA LYS A 135 -10.38 2.12 12.65
C LYS A 135 -10.79 0.81 13.32
#